data_AF-A0A920G7X7-F1
#
_entry.id   AF-A0A920G7X7-F1
#
_cell.length_a   1.000
_cell.length_b   1.000
_cell.length_c   1.000
_cell.angle_alpha   90.00
_cell.angle_beta   90.00
_cell.angle_gamma   90.00
#
_symmetry.space_group_name_H-M   'P 1'
#
loop_
_entity.id
_entity.type
_entity.pdbx_description
1 polymer ?
#
loop_
_entity_poly.entity_id
_entity_poly.type
_entity_poly.pdbx_seq_one_letter_code
_entity_poly.pdbx_strand_id
1 'polypeptide(L)'
;MFNLNFIKMKKLLFIPVLFMSLNLFSQDIKYGDGLFEANFTVDMMYTDDLKNYKVTASGEAGPYGRAYLSYEFTSELDVSGQGEFNGTAWTQNGEEITTAILRGIYRRNGDVFKLYTLDNLSKGKIFSLPQEH
;
A
#
# COMPACT_ATOMS: atom_id res chain seq x y z
N MET A 1 42.60 -6.92 -53.96
CA MET A 1 42.87 -6.70 -52.52
C MET A 1 41.58 -6.21 -51.89
N PHE A 2 40.80 -7.09 -51.24
CA PHE A 2 39.50 -6.74 -50.67
C PHE A 2 39.69 -5.79 -49.50
N ASN A 3 39.10 -4.60 -49.60
CA ASN A 3 39.24 -3.53 -48.62
C ASN A 3 38.43 -3.86 -47.35
N LEU A 4 39.13 -4.02 -46.22
CA LEU A 4 38.60 -4.42 -44.91
C LEU A 4 37.75 -3.36 -44.19
N ASN A 5 37.30 -2.30 -44.88
CA ASN A 5 36.52 -1.23 -44.25
C ASN A 5 35.07 -1.62 -43.89
N PHE A 6 34.58 -2.79 -44.32
CA PHE A 6 33.24 -3.29 -43.98
C PHE A 6 33.07 -3.74 -42.52
N ILE A 7 34.16 -3.99 -41.78
CA ILE A 7 34.10 -4.51 -40.40
C ILE A 7 33.97 -3.38 -39.35
N LYS A 8 34.46 -2.17 -39.63
CA LYS A 8 34.40 -1.06 -38.67
C LYS A 8 32.99 -0.45 -38.50
N MET A 9 32.13 -0.50 -39.53
CA MET A 9 30.76 0.03 -39.46
C MET A 9 29.77 -0.90 -38.76
N LYS A 10 30.07 -2.19 -38.60
CA LYS A 10 29.17 -3.14 -37.92
C LYS A 10 29.10 -2.92 -36.40
N LYS A 11 30.17 -2.40 -35.78
CA LYS A 11 30.19 -2.05 -34.35
C LYS A 11 29.56 -0.70 -34.05
N LEU A 12 29.41 0.17 -35.07
CA LEU A 12 28.82 1.49 -34.91
C LEU A 12 27.28 1.44 -34.82
N LEU A 13 26.66 0.43 -35.43
CA LEU A 13 25.21 0.18 -35.34
C LEU A 13 24.77 -0.48 -34.01
N PHE A 14 25.69 -1.03 -33.22
CA PHE A 14 25.36 -1.66 -31.93
C PHE A 14 25.06 -0.63 -30.83
N ILE A 15 25.65 0.56 -30.91
CA ILE A 15 25.54 1.62 -29.90
C ILE A 15 24.10 2.20 -29.83
N PRO A 16 23.44 2.59 -30.94
CA PRO A 16 22.07 3.13 -30.84
C PRO A 16 21.03 2.11 -30.39
N VAL A 17 21.23 0.82 -30.66
CA VAL A 17 20.32 -0.26 -30.21
C VAL A 17 20.40 -0.46 -28.69
N LEU A 18 21.57 -0.23 -28.08
CA LEU A 18 21.76 -0.33 -26.63
C LEU A 18 21.11 0.83 -25.86
N PHE A 19 20.95 2.01 -26.47
CA PHE A 19 20.28 3.16 -25.85
C PHE A 19 18.75 3.05 -25.90
N MET A 20 18.19 2.28 -26.83
CA MET A 20 16.74 2.15 -26.98
C MET A 20 16.11 1.25 -25.89
N SER A 21 16.89 0.35 -25.29
CA SER A 21 16.44 -0.56 -24.21
C SER A 21 16.22 0.12 -22.86
N LEU A 22 16.58 1.41 -22.71
CA LEU A 22 16.36 2.16 -21.47
C LEU A 22 14.91 2.64 -21.28
N ASN A 23 14.03 2.46 -22.26
CA ASN A 23 12.60 2.73 -22.12
C ASN A 23 11.86 1.49 -21.59
N LEU A 24 12.39 0.88 -20.53
CA LEU A 24 11.63 -0.11 -19.76
C LEU A 24 10.42 0.62 -19.15
N PHE A 25 9.24 0.18 -19.56
CA PHE A 25 7.95 0.66 -19.13
C PHE A 25 7.91 0.94 -17.61
N SER A 26 8.01 2.22 -17.23
CA SER A 26 7.40 2.66 -15.99
C SER A 26 5.90 2.70 -16.27
N GLN A 27 5.21 1.61 -16.02
CA GLN A 27 3.76 1.65 -15.99
C GLN A 27 3.37 2.47 -14.76
N ASP A 28 2.89 3.69 -14.99
CA ASP A 28 2.14 4.41 -13.96
C ASP A 28 0.93 3.56 -13.61
N ILE A 29 0.95 2.95 -12.42
CA ILE A 29 -0.24 2.35 -11.85
C ILE A 29 -1.23 3.51 -11.70
N LYS A 30 -2.28 3.51 -12.52
CA LYS A 30 -3.41 4.41 -12.34
C LYS A 30 -4.14 4.01 -11.06
N TYR A 31 -3.66 4.49 -9.92
CA TYR A 31 -4.43 4.57 -8.70
C TYR A 31 -5.54 5.59 -8.96
N GLY A 32 -6.81 5.19 -9.08
CA GLY A 32 -7.80 6.25 -9.37
C GLY A 32 -9.27 5.90 -9.54
N ASP A 33 -9.63 4.77 -10.14
CA ASP A 33 -11.06 4.54 -10.39
C ASP A 33 -11.74 3.85 -9.20
N GLY A 34 -12.49 4.67 -8.45
CA GLY A 34 -13.31 4.26 -7.32
C GLY A 34 -12.68 4.50 -5.95
N LEU A 35 -11.52 5.15 -5.84
CA LEU A 35 -10.96 5.59 -4.55
C LEU A 35 -12.00 6.43 -3.80
N PHE A 36 -12.26 6.10 -2.53
CA PHE A 36 -13.04 6.96 -1.64
C PHE A 36 -12.16 7.30 -0.45
N GLU A 37 -12.32 8.52 0.03
CA GLU A 37 -11.74 8.95 1.28
C GLU A 37 -12.55 8.34 2.43
N ALA A 38 -11.86 7.78 3.42
CA ALA A 38 -12.46 7.17 4.58
C ALA A 38 -11.74 7.70 5.81
N ASN A 39 -12.49 8.35 6.69
CA ASN A 39 -11.97 8.94 7.92
C ASN A 39 -12.46 8.08 9.08
N PHE A 40 -11.51 7.56 9.84
CA PHE A 40 -11.76 6.68 10.96
C PHE A 40 -11.20 7.29 12.24
N THR A 41 -11.94 7.15 13.32
CA THR A 41 -11.53 7.53 14.67
C THR A 41 -11.09 6.27 15.41
N VAL A 42 -9.99 6.33 16.15
CA VAL A 42 -9.56 5.23 17.01
C VAL A 42 -10.48 5.16 18.23
N ASP A 43 -11.12 4.01 18.41
CA ASP A 43 -12.00 3.75 19.55
C ASP A 43 -11.22 3.22 20.75
N MET A 44 -10.20 2.38 20.48
CA MET A 44 -9.39 1.74 21.51
C MET A 44 -7.99 1.42 20.97
N MET A 45 -6.99 1.57 21.84
CA MET A 45 -5.63 1.09 21.63
C MET A 45 -5.15 0.32 22.86
N TYR A 46 -4.56 -0.85 22.65
CA TYR A 46 -4.05 -1.72 23.70
C TYR A 46 -2.67 -2.26 23.36
N THR A 47 -1.80 -2.39 24.36
CA THR A 47 -0.47 -3.00 24.23
C THR A 47 -0.03 -3.58 25.58
N ASP A 48 0.62 -4.75 25.53
CA ASP A 48 1.23 -5.39 26.71
C ASP A 48 2.73 -5.07 26.84
N ASP A 49 3.39 -4.74 25.72
CA ASP A 49 4.85 -4.74 25.61
C ASP A 49 5.43 -3.46 24.97
N LEU A 50 4.57 -2.49 24.61
CA LEU A 50 4.91 -1.26 23.88
C LEU A 50 5.53 -1.49 22.49
N LYS A 51 5.49 -2.73 21.98
CA LYS A 51 5.97 -3.09 20.65
C LYS A 51 4.82 -3.48 19.73
N ASN A 52 3.89 -4.27 20.26
CA ASN A 52 2.73 -4.78 19.57
C ASN A 52 1.48 -4.02 20.03
N TYR A 53 0.62 -3.64 19.08
CA TYR A 53 -0.55 -2.82 19.37
C TYR A 53 -1.79 -3.42 18.75
N LYS A 54 -2.85 -3.51 19.55
CA LYS A 54 -4.21 -3.81 19.09
C LYS A 54 -4.99 -2.52 19.03
N VAL A 55 -5.53 -2.21 17.85
CA VAL A 55 -6.24 -0.96 17.60
C VAL A 55 -7.60 -1.28 17.00
N THR A 56 -8.66 -0.69 17.56
CA THR A 56 -9.97 -0.67 16.92
C THR A 56 -10.30 0.75 16.48
N ALA A 57 -10.92 0.88 15.32
CA ALA A 57 -11.33 2.18 14.80
C ALA A 57 -12.67 2.08 14.10
N SER A 58 -13.45 3.16 14.11
CA SER A 58 -14.74 3.24 13.46
C SER A 58 -14.89 4.53 12.68
N GLY A 59 -15.67 4.52 11.60
CA GLY A 59 -15.77 5.67 10.71
C GLY A 59 -16.70 5.46 9.52
N GLU A 60 -16.80 6.48 8.67
CA GLU A 60 -17.58 6.40 7.43
C GLU A 60 -16.67 6.03 6.26
N ALA A 61 -17.01 4.94 5.58
CA ALA A 61 -16.26 4.38 4.45
C ALA A 61 -16.96 4.63 3.11
N GLY A 62 -17.39 5.87 2.89
CA GLY A 62 -18.04 6.32 1.65
C GLY A 62 -19.23 5.42 1.27
N PRO A 63 -19.20 4.73 0.10
CA PRO A 63 -20.33 3.91 -0.36
C PRO A 63 -20.60 2.68 0.52
N TYR A 64 -19.67 2.29 1.38
CA TYR A 64 -19.81 1.15 2.28
C TYR A 64 -20.49 1.51 3.61
N GLY A 65 -20.82 2.79 3.83
CA GLY A 65 -21.45 3.27 5.06
C GLY A 65 -20.50 3.19 6.26
N ARG A 66 -21.06 2.90 7.43
CA ARG A 66 -20.29 2.81 8.66
C ARG A 66 -19.40 1.57 8.64
N ALA A 67 -18.12 1.78 8.90
CA ALA A 67 -17.11 0.74 8.90
C ALA A 67 -16.43 0.66 10.27
N TYR A 68 -16.05 -0.56 10.63
CA TYR A 68 -15.37 -0.90 11.86
C TYR A 68 -14.14 -1.72 11.51
N LEU A 69 -13.01 -1.30 12.06
CA LEU A 69 -11.69 -1.83 11.79
C LEU A 69 -11.11 -2.40 13.09
N SER A 70 -10.46 -3.54 12.99
CA SER A 70 -9.61 -4.09 14.05
C SER A 70 -8.26 -4.42 13.44
N TYR A 71 -7.19 -3.90 14.02
CA TYR A 71 -5.82 -4.14 13.61
C TYR A 71 -5.00 -4.70 14.77
N GLU A 72 -4.06 -5.57 14.44
CA GLU A 72 -2.95 -6.01 15.27
C GLU A 72 -1.67 -5.64 14.54
N PHE A 73 -0.96 -4.67 15.10
CA PHE A 73 0.35 -4.20 14.64
C PHE A 73 1.45 -4.96 15.38
N THR A 74 2.42 -5.47 14.63
CA THR A 74 3.60 -6.16 15.17
C THR A 74 4.87 -5.54 14.61
N SER A 75 5.97 -5.63 15.35
CA SER A 75 7.30 -5.25 14.88
C SER A 75 8.24 -6.45 15.04
N GLU A 76 8.01 -7.50 14.24
CA GLU A 76 8.75 -8.76 14.38
C GLU A 76 10.24 -8.58 14.07
N LEU A 77 10.55 -7.64 13.16
CA LEU A 77 11.91 -7.31 12.75
C LEU A 77 12.60 -6.28 13.67
N ASP A 78 11.91 -5.80 14.71
CA ASP A 78 12.40 -4.81 15.70
C ASP A 78 12.98 -3.53 15.06
N VAL A 79 12.44 -3.13 13.90
CA VAL A 79 12.85 -1.92 13.19
C VAL A 79 11.98 -0.76 13.65
N SER A 80 12.62 0.23 14.27
CA SER A 80 11.91 1.39 14.83
C SER A 80 11.03 2.10 13.79
N GLY A 81 9.77 2.30 14.16
CA GLY A 81 8.80 3.02 13.34
C GLY A 81 8.28 2.24 12.14
N GLN A 82 8.47 0.93 12.05
CA GLN A 82 7.85 0.11 11.01
C GLN A 82 7.59 -1.31 11.52
N GLY A 83 6.76 -2.03 10.79
CA GLY A 83 6.42 -3.40 11.12
C GLY A 83 5.30 -3.93 10.25
N GLU A 84 4.73 -5.03 10.68
CA GLU A 84 3.67 -5.76 10.02
C GLU A 84 2.32 -5.46 10.69
N PHE A 85 1.22 -5.69 9.97
CA PHE A 85 -0.09 -5.71 10.59
C PHE A 85 -1.00 -6.76 9.97
N ASN A 86 -1.90 -7.29 10.79
CA ASN A 86 -3.07 -8.03 10.38
C ASN A 86 -4.30 -7.28 10.84
N GLY A 87 -5.37 -7.30 10.05
CA GLY A 87 -6.60 -6.63 10.43
C GLY A 87 -7.83 -7.21 9.76
N THR A 88 -8.96 -6.80 10.29
CA THR A 88 -10.29 -7.11 9.75
C THR A 88 -11.08 -5.83 9.66
N ALA A 89 -11.86 -5.69 8.58
CA ALA A 89 -12.82 -4.63 8.42
C ALA A 89 -14.21 -5.25 8.21
N TRP A 90 -15.23 -4.62 8.78
CA TRP A 90 -16.60 -4.89 8.40
C TRP A 90 -17.37 -3.58 8.25
N THR A 91 -18.29 -3.54 7.31
CA THR A 91 -19.08 -2.36 6.99
C THR A 91 -20.56 -2.68 7.06
N GLN A 92 -21.36 -1.68 7.38
CA GLN A 92 -22.81 -1.76 7.42
C GLN A 92 -23.41 -0.58 6.67
N ASN A 93 -24.14 -0.88 5.61
CA ASN A 93 -24.94 0.08 4.86
C ASN A 93 -26.36 -0.45 4.71
N GLY A 94 -27.25 -0.01 5.61
CA GLY A 94 -28.60 -0.57 5.73
C GLY A 94 -28.56 -2.06 6.12
N GLU A 95 -29.07 -2.92 5.25
CA GLU A 95 -29.08 -4.39 5.42
C GLU A 95 -27.82 -5.06 4.87
N GLU A 96 -26.98 -4.35 4.11
CA GLU A 96 -25.77 -4.91 3.50
C GLU A 96 -24.60 -4.89 4.49
N ILE A 97 -24.02 -6.07 4.72
CA ILE A 97 -22.80 -6.25 5.52
C ILE A 97 -21.70 -6.76 4.61
N THR A 98 -20.57 -6.04 4.57
CA THR A 98 -19.36 -6.47 3.85
C THR A 98 -18.23 -6.70 4.83
N THR A 99 -17.40 -7.72 4.60
CA THR A 99 -16.24 -8.05 5.44
C THR A 99 -14.96 -8.12 4.63
N ALA A 100 -13.83 -7.84 5.27
CA ALA A 100 -12.54 -7.68 4.66
C ALA A 100 -11.44 -8.17 5.61
N ILE A 101 -10.45 -8.88 5.07
CA ILE A 101 -9.21 -9.21 5.78
C ILE A 101 -8.10 -8.35 5.18
N LEU A 102 -7.40 -7.62 6.04
CA LEU A 102 -6.34 -6.69 5.68
C LEU A 102 -5.03 -7.23 6.23
N ARG A 103 -3.98 -7.23 5.41
CA ARG A 103 -2.63 -7.62 5.84
C ARG A 103 -1.62 -6.74 5.16
N GLY A 104 -0.54 -6.40 5.83
CA GLY A 104 0.48 -5.58 5.20
C GLY A 104 1.56 -5.12 6.15
N ILE A 105 2.20 -4.03 5.75
CA ILE A 105 3.25 -3.37 6.53
C ILE A 105 2.84 -1.94 6.85
N TYR A 106 3.29 -1.43 7.99
CA TYR A 106 3.14 -0.02 8.33
C TYR A 106 4.49 0.66 8.41
N ARG A 107 4.46 1.98 8.18
CA ARG A 107 5.60 2.87 8.45
C ARG A 107 5.11 4.13 9.14
N ARG A 108 5.72 4.44 10.28
CA ARG A 108 5.54 5.67 11.03
C ARG A 108 6.29 6.81 10.33
N ASN A 109 5.59 7.91 10.13
CA ASN A 109 6.12 9.17 9.62
C ASN A 109 5.66 10.29 10.56
N GLY A 110 6.49 10.63 11.54
CA GLY A 110 6.09 11.50 12.64
C GLY A 110 4.97 10.87 13.46
N ASP A 111 3.82 11.53 13.49
CA ASP A 111 2.64 11.08 14.23
C ASP A 111 1.65 10.30 13.37
N VAL A 112 1.99 10.07 12.09
CA VAL A 112 1.14 9.35 11.13
C VAL A 112 1.67 7.94 10.91
N PHE A 113 0.77 6.95 11.01
CA PHE A 113 1.03 5.59 10.53
C PHE A 113 0.52 5.46 9.10
N LYS A 114 1.43 5.20 8.16
CA LYS A 114 1.08 4.86 6.78
C LYS A 114 0.97 3.35 6.66
N LEU A 115 -0.19 2.86 6.25
CA LEU A 115 -0.45 1.44 6.02
C LEU A 115 -0.27 1.13 4.54
N TYR A 116 0.52 0.10 4.25
CA TYR A 116 0.69 -0.48 2.93
C TYR A 116 0.08 -1.86 2.97
N THR A 117 -1.15 -1.94 2.48
CA THR A 117 -1.99 -3.13 2.57
C THR A 117 -1.82 -3.97 1.30
N LEU A 118 -1.66 -5.28 1.46
CA LEU A 118 -1.75 -6.28 0.41
C LEU A 118 -3.16 -6.87 0.45
N ASP A 119 -4.12 -6.11 -0.05
CA ASP A 119 -5.53 -6.49 0.00
C ASP A 119 -5.91 -7.32 -1.23
N ASN A 120 -6.57 -8.45 -1.01
CA ASN A 120 -7.24 -9.20 -2.07
C ASN A 120 -8.71 -8.76 -2.24
N LEU A 121 -9.10 -7.64 -1.64
CA LEU A 121 -10.41 -7.03 -1.87
C LEU A 121 -10.46 -6.45 -3.27
N SER A 122 -11.56 -6.71 -3.95
CA SER A 122 -11.78 -6.64 -5.39
C SER A 122 -11.41 -5.33 -6.13
N LYS A 123 -10.91 -4.28 -5.45
CA LYS A 123 -10.36 -3.03 -6.03
C LYS A 123 -9.41 -2.32 -5.04
N GLY A 124 -8.16 -2.78 -4.93
CA GLY A 124 -7.14 -2.31 -3.97
C GLY A 124 -7.19 -0.82 -3.61
N LYS A 125 -7.55 -0.53 -2.35
CA LYS A 125 -7.61 0.83 -1.78
C LYS A 125 -6.73 0.94 -0.56
N ILE A 126 -5.96 2.02 -0.53
CA ILE A 126 -5.11 2.42 0.59
C ILE A 126 -6.00 3.17 1.60
N PHE A 127 -5.98 2.75 2.86
CA PHE A 127 -6.65 3.46 3.96
C PHE A 127 -5.62 4.25 4.78
N SER A 128 -5.93 5.51 5.09
CA SER A 128 -5.17 6.36 6.00
C SER A 128 -5.99 6.67 7.24
N LEU A 129 -5.47 6.39 8.43
CA LEU A 129 -6.12 6.72 9.70
C LEU A 129 -5.63 8.11 10.18
N PRO A 130 -6.50 9.12 10.33
CA PRO A 130 -6.18 10.32 11.08
C PRO A 130 -6.24 10.06 12.60
N GLN A 131 -5.50 10.85 13.38
CA GLN A 131 -5.63 10.93 14.84
C GLN A 131 -6.18 12.30 15.20
N GLU A 132 -7.17 12.34 16.11
CA GLU A 132 -7.62 13.59 16.76
C GLU A 132 -6.68 13.99 17.90
N HIS A 133 -6.67 15.30 18.19
CA HIS A 133 -5.78 16.02 19.10
C HIS A 133 -5.96 15.68 20.59
#